data_AF-A0A2D9NJ72-F1
#
_entry.id   AF-A0A2D9NJ72-F1
#
_cell.length_a   1.000
_cell.length_b   1.000
_cell.length_c   1.000
_cell.angle_alpha   90.00
_cell.angle_beta   90.00
_cell.angle_gamma   90.00
#
_symmetry.space_group_name_H-M   'P 1'
#
loop_
_entity.id
_entity.type
_entity.pdbx_description
1 polymer ?
#
loop_
_entity_poly.entity_id
_entity_poly.type
_entity_poly.pdbx_seq_one_letter_code
_entity_poly.pdbx_strand_id
1 'polypeptide(L)'
;MGITAMIPDMTIGQLYSEAESRWGEIWDEDAARLRILLIFPRKERKMMELHGDMIEHGQPVMTIFHRPRDEAPLLLEQGLDPRSASFQFVDISSPDLGPWMQQLISNEKWLRNSVSVMSIPFSLGIPAQRSFETEQVICFRHPSLPAIERYYLPFPPTSIAGKCFVSLPRRQAAELARQQAEVLGVGRLQKKSKITVQEVPHKPSPPTPTISDSEATMNAMMDNFSNEMLENITDPTPVTNVTLPKPSPTKEDISAGSVFVPLPPSTTDEVELSNDDIETEKEQTQTADVELPEVEEVDEEAGMSDIEIEFRELVNGLLAAGVEPSDMMDDPRWEDITERAAAIGFETWPVFLELAAMG
;
A
#
# COMPACT_ATOMS: atom_id res chain seq x y z
N MET A 1 0.93 -11.53 -18.73
CA MET A 1 1.30 -10.13 -18.45
C MET A 1 0.04 -9.27 -18.35
N GLY A 2 -0.18 -8.61 -17.21
CA GLY A 2 -1.34 -7.78 -16.91
C GLY A 2 -1.28 -6.38 -17.54
N ILE A 3 -2.24 -5.53 -17.17
CA ILE A 3 -2.26 -4.09 -17.44
C ILE A 3 -2.59 -3.37 -16.15
N THR A 4 -1.73 -2.45 -15.72
CA THR A 4 -1.84 -1.73 -14.46
C THR A 4 -2.41 -0.33 -14.68
N ALA A 5 -3.47 -0.03 -13.95
CA ALA A 5 -4.11 1.28 -13.94
C ALA A 5 -3.96 1.91 -12.54
N MET A 6 -3.66 3.21 -12.50
CA MET A 6 -3.60 3.98 -11.27
C MET A 6 -4.93 4.70 -11.03
N ILE A 7 -5.50 4.50 -9.85
CA ILE A 7 -6.75 5.11 -9.40
C ILE A 7 -6.40 5.98 -8.19
N PRO A 8 -6.53 7.33 -8.30
CA PRO A 8 -6.24 8.24 -7.20
C PRO A 8 -7.35 8.16 -6.13
N ASP A 9 -6.97 8.50 -4.90
CA ASP A 9 -7.86 8.73 -3.75
C ASP A 9 -8.87 7.62 -3.47
N MET A 10 -8.42 6.38 -3.64
CA MET A 10 -9.23 5.19 -3.42
C MET A 10 -8.65 4.35 -2.26
N THR A 11 -9.51 3.58 -1.61
CA THR A 11 -9.12 2.56 -0.63
C THR A 11 -9.31 1.17 -1.20
N ILE A 12 -8.58 0.18 -0.68
CA ILE A 12 -8.79 -1.23 -1.05
C ILE A 12 -10.25 -1.64 -0.77
N GLY A 13 -10.83 -1.22 0.36
CA GLY A 13 -12.22 -1.53 0.71
C GLY A 13 -13.26 -0.95 -0.25
N GLN A 14 -13.04 0.27 -0.78
CA GLN A 14 -13.90 0.82 -1.83
C GLN A 14 -13.75 0.05 -3.14
N LEU A 15 -12.52 -0.31 -3.53
CA LEU A 15 -12.30 -1.12 -4.72
C LEU A 15 -12.99 -2.49 -4.63
N TYR A 16 -12.99 -3.12 -3.47
CA TYR A 16 -13.78 -4.33 -3.20
C TYR A 16 -15.28 -4.09 -3.42
N SER A 17 -15.81 -3.01 -2.86
CA SER A 17 -17.24 -2.68 -2.94
C SER A 17 -17.69 -2.40 -4.37
N GLU A 18 -16.80 -1.84 -5.20
CA GLU A 18 -17.06 -1.48 -6.60
C GLU A 18 -16.61 -2.57 -7.59
N ALA A 19 -16.06 -3.69 -7.11
CA ALA A 19 -15.36 -4.67 -7.94
C ALA A 19 -16.26 -5.33 -8.99
N GLU A 20 -17.45 -5.80 -8.62
CA GLU A 20 -18.42 -6.41 -9.56
C GLU A 20 -18.83 -5.40 -10.65
N SER A 21 -19.02 -4.13 -10.28
CA SER A 21 -19.36 -3.07 -11.24
C SER A 21 -18.20 -2.68 -12.15
N ARG A 22 -16.96 -2.67 -11.63
CA ARG A 22 -15.77 -2.19 -12.36
C ARG A 22 -15.19 -3.25 -13.29
N TRP A 23 -15.12 -4.50 -12.83
CA TRP A 23 -14.41 -5.58 -13.53
C TRP A 23 -15.33 -6.71 -13.98
N GLY A 24 -16.58 -6.73 -13.54
CA GLY A 24 -17.61 -7.66 -14.00
C GLY A 24 -17.14 -9.10 -13.89
N GLU A 25 -17.14 -9.81 -15.03
CA GLU A 25 -16.82 -11.24 -15.10
C GLU A 25 -15.37 -11.60 -14.75
N ILE A 26 -14.46 -10.61 -14.70
CA ILE A 26 -13.05 -10.82 -14.35
C ILE A 26 -12.89 -10.98 -12.84
N TRP A 27 -13.74 -10.29 -12.07
CA TRP A 27 -13.74 -10.36 -10.62
C TRP A 27 -14.50 -11.57 -10.13
N ASP A 28 -13.90 -12.31 -9.21
CA ASP A 28 -14.54 -13.39 -8.48
C ASP A 28 -14.62 -13.04 -7.00
N GLU A 29 -15.84 -12.93 -6.47
CA GLU A 29 -16.10 -12.62 -5.06
C GLU A 29 -15.77 -13.80 -4.14
N ASP A 30 -15.85 -15.03 -4.64
CA ASP A 30 -15.61 -16.26 -3.88
C ASP A 30 -14.13 -16.67 -3.88
N ALA A 31 -13.29 -15.96 -4.65
CA ALA A 31 -11.86 -16.22 -4.68
C ALA A 31 -11.22 -15.93 -3.32
N ALA A 32 -10.43 -16.89 -2.81
CA ALA A 32 -9.69 -16.70 -1.58
C ALA A 32 -8.56 -15.67 -1.80
N ARG A 33 -8.69 -14.48 -1.20
CA ARG A 33 -7.72 -13.39 -1.33
C ARG A 33 -6.86 -13.25 -0.07
N LEU A 34 -5.61 -12.83 -0.29
CA LEU A 34 -4.60 -12.60 0.73
C LEU A 34 -4.13 -11.17 0.63
N ARG A 35 -3.89 -10.56 1.80
CA ARG A 35 -3.15 -9.31 1.89
C ARG A 35 -1.72 -9.62 2.30
N ILE A 36 -0.77 -9.04 1.58
CA ILE A 36 0.66 -9.11 1.90
C ILE A 36 1.22 -7.68 2.01
N LEU A 37 2.34 -7.57 2.72
CA LEU A 37 3.12 -6.34 2.83
C LEU A 37 4.43 -6.51 2.05
N LEU A 38 4.74 -5.56 1.18
CA LEU A 38 6.03 -5.47 0.49
C LEU A 38 6.82 -4.29 1.05
N ILE A 39 8.10 -4.53 1.37
CA ILE A 39 9.02 -3.51 1.89
C ILE A 39 10.28 -3.49 1.04
N PHE A 40 10.54 -2.38 0.36
CA PHE A 40 11.66 -2.27 -0.59
C PHE A 40 12.22 -0.85 -0.65
N PRO A 41 13.47 -0.68 -1.14
CA PRO A 41 14.09 0.64 -1.28
C PRO A 41 13.26 1.58 -2.14
N ARG A 42 13.20 2.85 -1.75
CA ARG A 42 12.38 3.85 -2.45
C ARG A 42 12.70 4.02 -3.94
N LYS A 43 13.94 3.75 -4.34
CA LYS A 43 14.40 3.75 -5.75
C LYS A 43 13.65 2.74 -6.65
N GLU A 44 13.17 1.63 -6.08
CA GLU A 44 12.48 0.56 -6.80
C GLU A 44 10.97 0.81 -6.93
N ARG A 45 10.46 1.92 -6.38
CA ARG A 45 9.03 2.24 -6.39
C ARG A 45 8.40 2.24 -7.77
N LYS A 46 9.02 2.87 -8.76
CA LYS A 46 8.47 2.92 -10.14
C LYS A 46 8.34 1.53 -10.76
N MET A 47 9.30 0.63 -10.46
CA MET A 47 9.23 -0.76 -10.91
C MET A 47 8.06 -1.49 -10.23
N MET A 48 7.91 -1.31 -8.92
CA MET A 48 6.83 -1.93 -8.15
C MET A 48 5.42 -1.39 -8.48
N GLU A 49 5.32 -0.15 -8.99
CA GLU A 49 4.08 0.43 -9.52
C GLU A 49 3.60 -0.28 -10.80
N LEU A 50 4.53 -0.79 -11.62
CA LEU A 50 4.24 -1.49 -12.88
C LEU A 50 4.47 -3.01 -12.80
N HIS A 51 4.67 -3.55 -11.59
CA HIS A 51 4.99 -4.97 -11.39
C HIS A 51 3.95 -5.90 -12.01
N GLY A 52 2.67 -5.53 -11.92
CA GLY A 52 1.59 -6.31 -12.50
C GLY A 52 1.59 -6.39 -14.03
N ASP A 53 2.24 -5.44 -14.71
CA ASP A 53 2.40 -5.51 -16.18
C ASP A 53 3.35 -6.62 -16.58
N MET A 54 4.32 -6.96 -15.71
CA MET A 54 5.32 -7.98 -15.97
C MET A 54 4.84 -9.39 -15.62
N ILE A 55 3.75 -9.52 -14.88
CA ILE A 55 3.27 -10.79 -14.34
C ILE A 55 1.97 -11.22 -15.02
N GLU A 56 1.81 -12.52 -15.21
CA GLU A 56 0.53 -13.11 -15.55
C GLU A 56 -0.18 -13.59 -14.28
N HIS A 57 -1.40 -13.11 -14.12
CA HIS A 57 -2.29 -13.42 -13.00
C HIS A 57 -3.71 -13.56 -13.52
N GLY A 58 -4.54 -14.22 -12.74
CA GLY A 58 -5.91 -14.56 -13.05
C GLY A 58 -6.97 -13.57 -12.61
N GLN A 59 -6.78 -13.05 -11.40
CA GLN A 59 -7.69 -12.11 -10.75
C GLN A 59 -7.09 -10.71 -10.71
N PRO A 60 -7.91 -9.64 -10.60
CA PRO A 60 -7.40 -8.30 -10.37
C PRO A 60 -6.56 -8.23 -9.09
N VAL A 61 -5.37 -7.64 -9.19
CA VAL A 61 -4.47 -7.40 -8.05
C VAL A 61 -4.52 -5.92 -7.70
N MET A 62 -4.85 -5.63 -6.44
CA MET A 62 -4.94 -4.25 -5.96
C MET A 62 -3.75 -3.97 -5.06
N THR A 63 -3.08 -2.86 -5.30
CA THR A 63 -1.96 -2.46 -4.46
C THR A 63 -2.10 -1.01 -4.04
N ILE A 64 -1.69 -0.71 -2.81
CA ILE A 64 -1.68 0.65 -2.29
C ILE A 64 -0.35 0.92 -1.61
N PHE A 65 0.20 2.08 -1.91
CA PHE A 65 1.40 2.57 -1.23
C PHE A 65 1.00 3.32 0.02
N HIS A 66 1.51 2.87 1.16
CA HIS A 66 1.39 3.62 2.40
C HIS A 66 2.70 4.33 2.71
N ARG A 67 2.60 5.60 3.10
CA ARG A 67 3.72 6.42 3.53
C ARG A 67 3.53 6.74 5.01
N PRO A 68 4.32 6.12 5.90
CA PRO A 68 4.32 6.44 7.31
C PRO A 68 4.56 7.94 7.54
N ARG A 69 3.74 8.56 8.41
CA ARG A 69 3.85 9.96 8.81
C ARG A 69 4.10 10.03 10.31
N ASP A 70 3.03 10.18 11.10
CA ASP A 70 3.08 10.35 12.55
C ASP A 70 3.56 9.09 13.27
N GLU A 71 3.40 7.92 12.65
CA GLU A 71 3.84 6.61 13.10
C GLU A 71 5.30 6.27 12.74
N ALA A 72 5.97 7.13 11.97
CA ALA A 72 7.36 6.94 11.57
C ALA A 72 8.33 6.67 12.75
N PRO A 73 8.20 7.32 13.93
CA PRO A 73 9.08 7.02 15.08
C PRO A 73 9.05 5.55 15.52
N LEU A 74 7.90 4.87 15.44
CA LEU A 74 7.76 3.46 15.83
C LEU A 74 8.49 2.50 14.88
N LEU A 75 8.70 2.91 13.64
CA LEU A 75 9.51 2.15 12.67
C LEU A 75 11.01 2.40 12.89
N LEU A 76 11.37 3.65 13.24
CA LEU A 76 12.75 4.00 13.61
C LEU A 76 13.23 3.25 14.85
N GLU A 77 12.36 3.05 15.85
CA GLU A 77 12.64 2.22 17.03
C GLU A 77 12.97 0.76 16.67
N GLN A 78 12.42 0.25 15.56
CA GLN A 78 12.72 -1.08 15.03
C GLN A 78 13.96 -1.09 14.11
N GLY A 79 14.64 0.04 13.95
CA GLY A 79 15.84 0.17 13.13
C GLY A 79 15.58 0.31 11.63
N LEU A 80 14.33 0.52 11.20
CA LEU A 80 13.98 0.74 9.80
C LEU A 80 13.64 2.21 9.56
N ASP A 81 14.42 2.88 8.70
CA ASP A 81 14.14 4.26 8.31
C ASP A 81 12.98 4.33 7.29
N PRO A 82 11.84 4.98 7.63
CA PRO A 82 10.69 5.08 6.73
C PRO A 82 10.94 5.93 5.48
N ARG A 83 11.96 6.79 5.47
CA ARG A 83 12.25 7.67 4.33
C ARG A 83 12.99 6.95 3.19
N SER A 84 13.85 5.99 3.55
CA SER A 84 14.62 5.16 2.61
C SER A 84 13.84 3.97 2.04
N ALA A 85 12.76 3.54 2.70
CA ALA A 85 11.91 2.44 2.28
C ALA A 85 10.57 2.90 1.68
N SER A 86 9.95 2.01 0.91
CA SER A 86 8.56 2.11 0.47
C SER A 86 7.79 0.90 0.99
N PHE A 87 6.55 1.14 1.40
CA PHE A 87 5.66 0.13 1.95
C PHE A 87 4.45 0.02 1.03
N GLN A 88 4.21 -1.18 0.53
CA GLN A 88 3.10 -1.44 -0.38
C GLN A 88 2.28 -2.59 0.18
N PHE A 89 1.00 -2.34 0.42
CA PHE A 89 0.04 -3.42 0.67
C PHE A 89 -0.44 -3.95 -0.67
N VAL A 90 -0.37 -5.25 -0.84
CA VAL A 90 -0.83 -5.94 -2.05
C VAL A 90 -1.93 -6.90 -1.63
N ASP A 91 -3.07 -6.75 -2.29
CA ASP A 91 -4.23 -7.60 -2.15
C ASP A 91 -4.36 -8.44 -3.43
N ILE A 92 -4.16 -9.75 -3.28
CA ILE A 92 -3.97 -10.69 -4.38
C ILE A 92 -4.73 -11.99 -4.11
N SER A 93 -5.19 -12.64 -5.18
CA SER A 93 -5.75 -13.99 -5.08
C SER A 93 -4.69 -14.99 -4.64
N SER A 94 -5.04 -15.94 -3.78
CA SER A 94 -4.14 -16.98 -3.27
C SER A 94 -3.37 -17.73 -4.36
N PRO A 95 -3.99 -18.21 -5.46
CA PRO A 95 -3.27 -18.85 -6.57
C PRO A 95 -2.27 -17.93 -7.30
N ASP A 96 -2.55 -16.63 -7.36
CA ASP A 96 -1.72 -15.66 -8.09
C ASP A 96 -0.48 -15.22 -7.30
N LEU A 97 -0.44 -15.45 -5.98
CA LEU A 97 0.67 -15.04 -5.11
C LEU A 97 2.02 -15.66 -5.53
N GLY A 98 2.01 -16.94 -5.90
CA GLY A 98 3.22 -17.66 -6.31
C GLY A 98 3.91 -16.99 -7.51
N PRO A 99 3.23 -16.92 -8.68
CA PRO A 99 3.73 -16.21 -9.86
C PRO A 99 4.12 -14.75 -9.57
N TRP A 100 3.34 -14.05 -8.74
CA TRP A 100 3.59 -12.66 -8.38
C TRP A 100 4.89 -12.42 -7.64
N MET A 101 5.26 -13.36 -6.75
CA MET A 101 6.48 -13.26 -5.94
C MET A 101 7.68 -14.01 -6.53
N GLN A 102 7.46 -14.86 -7.54
CA GLN A 102 8.49 -15.75 -8.07
C GLN A 102 9.74 -14.99 -8.53
N GLN A 103 9.58 -13.93 -9.33
CA GLN A 103 10.73 -13.17 -9.83
C GLN A 103 11.48 -12.45 -8.70
N LEU A 104 10.76 -11.88 -7.74
CA LEU A 104 11.34 -11.16 -6.59
C LEU A 104 12.15 -12.12 -5.69
N ILE A 105 11.65 -13.33 -5.46
CA ILE A 105 12.34 -14.33 -4.63
C ILE A 105 13.51 -14.97 -5.39
N SER A 106 13.30 -15.36 -6.65
CA SER A 106 14.30 -16.08 -7.43
C SER A 106 15.47 -15.19 -7.87
N ASN A 107 15.18 -13.98 -8.37
CA ASN A 107 16.20 -13.10 -8.95
C ASN A 107 16.77 -12.15 -7.89
N GLU A 108 15.90 -11.45 -7.16
CA GLU A 108 16.30 -10.39 -6.23
C GLU A 108 16.50 -10.89 -4.79
N LYS A 109 16.26 -12.18 -4.54
CA LYS A 109 16.47 -12.83 -3.23
C LYS A 109 15.69 -12.16 -2.10
N TRP A 110 14.46 -11.75 -2.38
CA TRP A 110 13.57 -11.20 -1.36
C TRP A 110 13.33 -12.20 -0.23
N LEU A 111 13.27 -11.68 0.98
CA LEU A 111 13.15 -12.46 2.21
C LEU A 111 11.72 -12.40 2.71
N ARG A 112 11.16 -13.56 3.06
CA ARG A 112 9.82 -13.69 3.64
C ARG A 112 9.89 -13.63 5.16
N ASN A 113 9.05 -12.81 5.77
CA ASN A 113 8.81 -12.74 7.21
C ASN A 113 7.30 -12.60 7.51
N SER A 114 6.90 -12.72 8.78
CA SER A 114 5.54 -12.38 9.24
C SER A 114 5.61 -11.08 10.01
N VAL A 115 4.63 -10.19 9.81
CA VAL A 115 4.55 -8.90 10.48
C VAL A 115 3.18 -8.74 11.12
N SER A 116 3.17 -8.25 12.36
CA SER A 116 1.94 -7.92 13.08
C SER A 116 1.52 -6.50 12.69
N VAL A 117 0.44 -6.37 11.93
CA VAL A 117 -0.13 -5.07 11.57
C VAL A 117 -1.07 -4.64 12.68
N MET A 118 -0.77 -3.51 13.33
CA MET A 118 -1.46 -3.05 14.54
C MET A 118 -1.94 -1.62 14.38
N SER A 119 -2.96 -1.23 15.15
CA SER A 119 -3.31 0.19 15.28
C SER A 119 -2.22 0.95 16.02
N ILE A 120 -2.04 2.22 15.68
CA ILE A 120 -1.14 3.12 16.41
C ILE A 120 -1.52 3.17 17.90
N PRO A 121 -0.55 3.07 18.83
CA PRO A 121 -0.81 3.28 20.25
C PRO A 121 -1.37 4.67 20.54
N PHE A 122 -2.38 4.75 21.41
CA PHE A 122 -2.97 6.02 21.84
C PHE A 122 -1.96 7.00 22.47
N SER A 123 -0.83 6.51 22.97
CA SER A 123 0.25 7.32 23.54
C SER A 123 0.87 8.31 22.55
N LEU A 124 0.76 8.08 21.24
CA LEU A 124 1.24 9.03 20.23
C LEU A 124 0.31 10.23 20.02
N GLY A 125 -0.91 10.22 20.57
CA GLY A 125 -1.79 11.38 20.56
C GLY A 125 -2.30 11.82 19.19
N ILE A 126 -2.30 10.93 18.19
CA ILE A 126 -2.74 11.27 16.82
C ILE A 126 -4.27 11.47 16.81
N PRO A 127 -4.79 12.63 16.38
CA PRO A 127 -6.20 12.97 16.49
C PRO A 127 -7.10 12.19 15.52
N ALA A 128 -6.56 11.75 14.37
CA ALA A 128 -7.30 11.04 13.33
C ALA A 128 -6.93 9.55 13.24
N GLN A 129 -7.10 8.82 14.34
CA GLN A 129 -6.83 7.36 14.39
C GLN A 129 -8.09 6.54 14.68
N ARG A 130 -8.15 5.34 14.12
CA ARG A 130 -9.17 4.33 14.39
C ARG A 130 -8.48 3.06 14.87
N SER A 131 -8.78 2.62 16.08
CA SER A 131 -8.30 1.31 16.57
C SER A 131 -8.92 0.17 15.75
N PHE A 132 -8.14 -0.88 15.54
CA PHE A 132 -8.55 -2.08 14.82
C PHE A 132 -7.81 -3.31 15.34
N GLU A 133 -8.32 -4.49 15.01
CA GLU A 133 -7.75 -5.76 15.45
C GLU A 133 -6.39 -6.03 14.81
N THR A 134 -5.43 -6.49 15.61
CA THR A 134 -4.10 -6.86 15.10
C THR A 134 -4.19 -8.04 14.13
N GLU A 135 -3.69 -7.85 12.91
CA GLU A 135 -3.68 -8.87 11.86
C GLU A 135 -2.23 -9.35 11.62
N GLN A 136 -2.04 -10.67 11.46
CA GLN A 136 -0.76 -11.22 11.03
C GLN A 136 -0.71 -11.26 9.51
N VAL A 137 0.23 -10.52 8.93
CA VAL A 137 0.37 -10.36 7.48
C VAL A 137 1.71 -10.93 7.01
N ILE A 138 1.69 -11.63 5.87
CA ILE A 138 2.92 -12.10 5.22
C ILE A 138 3.63 -10.88 4.64
N CYS A 139 4.89 -10.71 5.04
CA CYS A 139 5.75 -9.64 4.56
C CYS A 139 6.85 -10.21 3.68
N PHE A 140 7.09 -9.57 2.53
CA PHE A 140 8.28 -9.80 1.73
C PHE A 140 9.10 -8.53 1.70
N ARG A 141 10.37 -8.64 2.09
CA ARG A 141 11.30 -7.52 2.15
C ARG A 141 12.48 -7.71 1.22
N HIS A 142 12.94 -6.60 0.66
CA HIS A 142 14.21 -6.54 -0.05
C HIS A 142 15.38 -6.84 0.91
N PRO A 143 16.41 -7.60 0.50
CA PRO A 143 17.51 -8.03 1.37
C PRO A 143 18.33 -6.88 1.96
N SER A 144 18.34 -5.70 1.33
CA SER A 144 19.07 -4.53 1.81
C SER A 144 18.42 -3.80 3.00
N LEU A 145 17.16 -4.12 3.32
CA LEU A 145 16.41 -3.45 4.39
C LEU A 145 16.29 -4.35 5.63
N PRO A 146 16.30 -3.79 6.84
CA PRO A 146 16.13 -4.56 8.06
C PRO A 146 14.73 -5.20 8.13
N ALA A 147 14.63 -6.30 8.88
CA ALA A 147 13.35 -6.92 9.16
C ALA A 147 12.60 -6.11 10.23
N ILE A 148 11.28 -6.06 10.13
CA ILE A 148 10.40 -5.51 11.15
C ILE A 148 9.48 -6.61 11.67
N GLU A 149 9.04 -6.47 12.93
CA GLU A 149 8.08 -7.39 13.54
C GLU A 149 6.67 -6.79 13.60
N ARG A 150 6.60 -5.45 13.72
CA ARG A 150 5.34 -4.73 13.94
C ARG A 150 5.24 -3.59 12.94
N TYR A 151 4.06 -3.43 12.35
CA TYR A 151 3.76 -2.34 11.45
C TYR A 151 2.51 -1.61 11.94
N TYR A 152 2.62 -0.30 12.14
CA TYR A 152 1.57 0.49 12.74
C TYR A 152 0.83 1.28 11.68
N LEU A 153 -0.51 1.35 11.80
CA LEU A 153 -1.35 2.10 10.90
C LEU A 153 -2.38 2.94 11.68
N PRO A 154 -2.76 4.13 11.18
CA PRO A 154 -3.83 4.94 11.78
C PRO A 154 -5.22 4.36 11.49
N PHE A 155 -5.37 3.59 10.41
CA PHE A 155 -6.62 2.95 9.97
C PHE A 155 -6.33 1.51 9.53
N PRO A 156 -7.35 0.63 9.49
CA PRO A 156 -7.19 -0.71 8.95
C PRO A 156 -6.58 -0.70 7.53
N PRO A 157 -5.80 -1.72 7.13
CA PRO A 157 -5.19 -1.79 5.80
C PRO A 157 -6.17 -1.63 4.62
N THR A 158 -7.43 -2.04 4.80
CA THR A 158 -8.51 -1.86 3.81
C THR A 158 -8.94 -0.42 3.62
N SER A 159 -8.74 0.43 4.63
CA SER A 159 -9.27 1.80 4.70
C SER A 159 -8.19 2.87 4.50
N ILE A 160 -6.95 2.47 4.21
CA ILE A 160 -5.89 3.41 3.85
C ILE A 160 -6.27 4.02 2.50
N ALA A 161 -6.35 5.35 2.46
CA ALA A 161 -6.59 6.10 1.23
C ALA A 161 -5.26 6.47 0.57
N GLY A 162 -5.20 6.40 -0.76
CA GLY A 162 -4.01 6.78 -1.50
C GLY A 162 -4.10 6.44 -2.98
N LYS A 163 -2.94 6.41 -3.63
CA LYS A 163 -2.81 5.96 -5.02
C LYS A 163 -2.88 4.44 -5.05
N CYS A 164 -4.01 3.91 -5.51
CA CYS A 164 -4.20 2.50 -5.72
C CYS A 164 -3.75 2.12 -7.14
N PHE A 165 -2.92 1.11 -7.26
CA PHE A 165 -2.54 0.53 -8.55
C PHE A 165 -3.24 -0.81 -8.67
N VAL A 166 -4.10 -0.92 -9.67
CA VAL A 166 -4.87 -2.13 -9.95
C VAL A 166 -4.30 -2.76 -11.21
N SER A 167 -3.77 -3.96 -11.09
CA SER A 167 -3.36 -4.75 -12.25
C SER A 167 -4.48 -5.68 -12.68
N LEU A 168 -4.83 -5.60 -13.96
CA LEU A 168 -5.91 -6.36 -14.58
C LEU A 168 -5.35 -7.50 -15.43
N PRO A 169 -5.89 -8.71 -15.29
CA PRO A 169 -5.48 -9.85 -16.10
C PRO A 169 -5.91 -9.65 -17.56
N ARG A 170 -5.11 -10.17 -18.51
CA ARG A 170 -5.58 -10.29 -19.90
C ARG A 170 -6.62 -11.41 -19.98
N ARG A 171 -7.60 -11.30 -20.89
CA ARG A 171 -8.73 -12.23 -21.03
C ARG A 171 -8.36 -13.72 -20.96
N GLN A 172 -7.24 -14.13 -21.57
CA GLN A 172 -6.75 -15.51 -21.55
C GLN A 172 -6.29 -15.97 -20.16
N ALA A 173 -5.59 -15.10 -19.42
CA ALA A 173 -5.14 -15.38 -18.06
C ALA A 173 -6.33 -15.45 -17.09
N ALA A 174 -7.34 -14.60 -17.30
CA ALA A 174 -8.58 -14.62 -16.53
C ALA A 174 -9.35 -15.94 -16.71
N GLU A 175 -9.46 -16.45 -17.94
CA GLU A 175 -10.10 -17.75 -18.22
C GLU A 175 -9.30 -18.93 -17.64
N LEU A 176 -7.97 -18.91 -17.77
CA LEU A 176 -7.10 -19.96 -17.23
C LEU A 176 -7.19 -20.02 -15.70
N ALA A 177 -7.21 -18.88 -15.03
CA ALA A 177 -7.36 -18.83 -13.59
C ALA A 177 -8.74 -19.26 -13.11
N ARG A 178 -9.80 -19.04 -13.89
CA ARG A 178 -11.11 -19.63 -13.61
C ARG A 178 -11.06 -21.15 -13.66
N GLN A 179 -10.42 -21.72 -14.67
CA GLN A 179 -10.23 -23.17 -14.75
C GLN A 179 -9.42 -23.68 -13.55
N GLN A 180 -8.37 -22.96 -13.15
CA GLN A 180 -7.59 -23.32 -11.95
C GLN A 180 -8.42 -23.24 -10.67
N ALA A 181 -9.24 -22.20 -10.49
CA ALA A 181 -10.15 -22.06 -9.35
C ALA A 181 -11.20 -23.18 -9.31
N GLU A 182 -11.79 -23.52 -10.46
CA GLU A 182 -12.75 -24.60 -10.62
C GLU A 182 -12.12 -25.97 -10.25
N VAL A 183 -10.89 -26.22 -10.70
CA VAL A 183 -10.13 -27.44 -10.38
C VAL A 183 -9.74 -27.49 -8.89
N LEU A 184 -9.41 -26.35 -8.29
CA LEU A 184 -9.04 -26.27 -6.86
C LEU A 184 -10.25 -26.31 -5.91
N GLY A 185 -11.48 -26.36 -6.44
CA GLY A 185 -12.72 -26.44 -5.65
C GLY A 185 -13.06 -25.17 -4.88
N VAL A 186 -12.40 -24.05 -5.20
CA VAL A 186 -12.70 -22.71 -4.64
C VAL A 186 -13.54 -21.97 -5.67
N GLY A 187 -14.82 -21.73 -5.38
CA GLY A 187 -15.74 -21.02 -6.28
C GLY A 187 -16.55 -21.94 -7.21
N ARG A 188 -17.61 -22.57 -6.67
CA ARG A 188 -18.70 -23.08 -7.52
C ARG A 188 -19.58 -21.91 -7.97
N LEU A 189 -19.16 -21.19 -9.00
CA LEU A 189 -19.99 -20.12 -9.58
C LEU A 189 -20.82 -20.63 -10.76
N GLN A 190 -22.14 -20.66 -10.52
CA GLN A 190 -23.15 -20.82 -11.55
C GLN A 190 -23.04 -19.65 -12.55
N LYS A 191 -22.92 -19.96 -13.84
CA LYS A 191 -22.99 -19.00 -14.93
C LYS A 191 -24.30 -18.20 -14.82
N LYS A 192 -24.24 -16.88 -14.54
CA LYS A 192 -25.40 -15.98 -14.70
C LYS A 192 -25.70 -15.87 -16.21
N SER A 193 -26.52 -16.77 -16.73
CA SER A 193 -27.01 -16.72 -18.11
C SER A 193 -28.12 -15.67 -18.22
N LYS A 194 -27.79 -14.49 -18.73
CA LYS A 194 -28.79 -13.56 -19.28
C LYS A 194 -28.48 -13.35 -20.76
N ILE A 195 -28.93 -14.29 -21.58
CA ILE A 195 -29.03 -14.08 -23.03
C ILE A 195 -30.51 -14.19 -23.38
N THR A 196 -31.06 -13.03 -23.71
CA THR A 196 -32.34 -12.79 -24.34
C THR A 196 -32.57 -13.76 -25.49
N VAL A 197 -33.70 -14.47 -25.42
CA VAL A 197 -34.24 -15.30 -26.50
C VAL A 197 -34.49 -14.41 -27.72
N GLN A 198 -33.76 -14.65 -28.80
CA GLN A 198 -34.18 -14.26 -30.14
C GLN A 198 -34.18 -15.52 -31.01
N GLU A 199 -35.37 -16.08 -31.22
CA GLU A 199 -35.60 -17.18 -32.16
C GLU A 199 -35.27 -16.70 -33.59
N VAL A 200 -34.36 -17.40 -34.26
CA VAL A 200 -34.17 -17.33 -35.71
C VAL A 200 -34.00 -18.77 -36.24
N PRO A 201 -34.62 -19.16 -37.37
CA PRO A 201 -34.97 -20.55 -37.63
C PRO A 201 -33.80 -21.41 -38.13
N HIS A 202 -33.87 -22.68 -37.73
CA HIS A 202 -33.02 -23.83 -38.01
C HIS A 202 -32.69 -24.08 -39.50
N LYS A 203 -31.40 -24.33 -39.83
CA LYS A 203 -30.97 -25.08 -41.03
C LYS A 203 -29.66 -25.86 -40.75
N PRO A 204 -29.46 -27.09 -41.26
CA PRO A 204 -28.58 -28.10 -40.65
C PRO A 204 -27.11 -28.04 -41.08
N SER A 205 -26.23 -28.69 -40.30
CA SER A 205 -24.77 -28.71 -40.44
C SER A 205 -24.22 -29.65 -41.53
N PRO A 206 -22.94 -29.47 -41.89
CA PRO A 206 -22.05 -30.53 -42.38
C PRO A 206 -20.92 -30.88 -41.37
N PRO A 207 -20.16 -31.98 -41.60
CA PRO A 207 -19.54 -32.81 -40.56
C PRO A 207 -18.10 -32.45 -40.14
N THR A 208 -17.73 -33.00 -38.99
CA THR A 208 -16.45 -32.99 -38.26
C THR A 208 -15.23 -33.45 -39.08
N PRO A 209 -14.05 -32.82 -38.96
CA PRO A 209 -12.79 -33.39 -39.41
C PRO A 209 -12.16 -34.30 -38.33
N THR A 210 -11.61 -35.41 -38.84
CA THR A 210 -10.96 -36.54 -38.17
C THR A 210 -9.65 -36.15 -37.47
N ILE A 211 -9.47 -36.57 -36.21
CA ILE A 211 -8.21 -36.46 -35.47
C ILE A 211 -7.27 -37.56 -35.95
N SER A 212 -6.03 -37.21 -36.30
CA SER A 212 -4.98 -38.13 -36.78
C SER A 212 -4.24 -38.82 -35.62
N ASP A 213 -4.00 -40.12 -35.77
CA ASP A 213 -3.40 -41.06 -34.80
C ASP A 213 -1.94 -40.78 -34.38
N SER A 214 -1.35 -39.63 -34.72
CA SER A 214 0.03 -39.28 -34.37
C SER A 214 0.17 -38.47 -33.06
N GLU A 215 -0.90 -37.79 -32.61
CA GLU A 215 -0.88 -37.02 -31.34
C GLU A 215 -1.19 -37.88 -30.11
N ALA A 216 -1.85 -39.03 -30.28
CA ALA A 216 -2.12 -39.96 -29.19
C ALA A 216 -0.84 -40.61 -28.62
N THR A 217 0.19 -40.76 -29.44
CA THR A 217 1.44 -41.46 -29.06
C THR A 217 2.39 -40.58 -28.24
N MET A 218 2.39 -39.25 -28.46
CA MET A 218 3.20 -38.32 -27.64
C MET A 218 2.58 -38.07 -26.25
N ASN A 219 1.25 -37.99 -26.16
CA ASN A 219 0.58 -37.86 -24.85
C ASN A 219 0.74 -39.11 -23.99
N ALA A 220 0.70 -40.32 -24.59
CA ALA A 220 0.91 -41.57 -23.85
C ALA A 220 2.34 -41.73 -23.30
N MET A 221 3.36 -41.14 -23.96
CA MET A 221 4.74 -41.17 -23.46
C MET A 221 4.97 -40.16 -22.33
N MET A 222 4.28 -39.01 -22.36
CA MET A 222 4.37 -37.98 -21.32
C MET A 222 3.68 -38.44 -20.02
N ASP A 223 2.52 -39.10 -20.13
CA ASP A 223 1.78 -39.65 -18.98
C ASP A 223 2.52 -40.80 -18.28
N ASN A 224 3.28 -41.60 -19.03
CA ASN A 224 4.06 -42.70 -18.45
C ASN A 224 5.26 -42.18 -17.62
N PHE A 225 5.85 -41.03 -18.03
CA PHE A 225 6.94 -40.39 -17.29
C PHE A 225 6.47 -39.74 -15.98
N SER A 226 5.25 -39.18 -15.96
CA SER A 226 4.67 -38.61 -14.74
C SER A 226 4.27 -39.68 -13.70
N ASN A 227 3.84 -40.87 -14.14
CA ASN A 227 3.51 -41.97 -13.22
C ASN A 227 4.76 -42.61 -12.61
N GLU A 228 5.85 -42.75 -13.35
CA GLU A 228 7.11 -43.34 -12.85
C GLU A 228 7.82 -42.42 -11.82
N MET A 229 7.64 -41.10 -11.91
CA MET A 229 8.16 -40.15 -10.92
C MET A 229 7.35 -40.14 -9.61
N LEU A 230 6.06 -40.52 -9.66
CA LEU A 230 5.19 -40.55 -8.49
C LEU A 230 5.34 -41.84 -7.67
N GLU A 231 5.65 -42.97 -8.31
CA GLU A 231 5.86 -44.26 -7.63
C GLU A 231 7.13 -44.29 -6.76
N ASN A 232 8.13 -43.45 -7.05
CA ASN A 232 9.38 -43.37 -6.27
C ASN A 232 9.27 -42.57 -4.94
N ILE A 233 8.10 -42.02 -4.60
CA ILE A 233 7.84 -41.31 -3.33
C ILE A 233 7.02 -42.16 -2.34
N THR A 234 6.49 -43.31 -2.78
CA THR A 234 5.67 -44.20 -1.96
C THR A 234 6.40 -45.49 -1.59
N ASP A 235 7.45 -45.38 -0.79
CA ASP A 235 7.94 -46.48 0.04
C ASP A 235 8.07 -46.02 1.50
N PRO A 236 7.19 -46.47 2.42
CA PRO A 236 7.30 -46.18 3.83
C PRO A 236 8.38 -47.08 4.45
N THR A 237 9.51 -46.48 4.84
CA THR A 237 10.43 -47.13 5.78
C THR A 237 9.84 -47.06 7.20
N PRO A 238 9.74 -48.19 7.95
CA PRO A 238 9.21 -48.17 9.31
C PRO A 238 10.27 -47.67 10.29
N VAL A 239 10.06 -46.50 10.87
CA VAL A 239 10.84 -46.02 12.02
C VAL A 239 10.22 -46.50 13.33
N THR A 240 11.08 -47.06 14.15
CA THR A 240 10.88 -47.75 15.41
C THR A 240 10.27 -46.86 16.50
N ASN A 241 9.35 -47.45 17.27
CA ASN A 241 8.71 -46.88 18.46
C ASN A 241 9.70 -46.27 19.45
N VAL A 242 9.55 -44.98 19.75
CA VAL A 242 10.08 -44.36 20.98
C VAL A 242 8.93 -43.82 21.81
N THR A 243 8.77 -44.43 22.97
CA THR A 243 7.76 -44.19 24.01
C THR A 243 7.89 -42.79 24.62
N LEU A 244 6.80 -42.01 24.61
CA LEU A 244 6.68 -40.79 25.43
C LEU A 244 6.13 -41.16 26.84
N PRO A 245 6.69 -40.63 27.94
CA PRO A 245 6.19 -40.90 29.28
C PRO A 245 4.97 -40.04 29.64
N LYS A 246 3.97 -40.69 30.27
CA LYS A 246 2.89 -40.06 31.05
C LYS A 246 3.44 -39.23 32.21
N PRO A 247 2.66 -38.24 32.69
CA PRO A 247 2.32 -38.25 34.10
C PRO A 247 0.81 -38.17 34.36
N SER A 248 0.40 -38.96 35.34
CA SER A 248 -0.92 -39.08 35.93
C SER A 248 -1.29 -37.85 36.81
N PRO A 249 -2.58 -37.68 37.13
CA PRO A 249 -3.09 -36.56 37.93
C PRO A 249 -3.12 -36.88 39.44
N THR A 250 -2.97 -35.86 40.28
CA THR A 250 -3.40 -35.89 41.68
C THR A 250 -3.99 -34.53 42.07
N LYS A 251 -5.24 -34.54 42.56
CA LYS A 251 -5.91 -33.42 43.24
C LYS A 251 -5.36 -33.29 44.67
N GLU A 252 -5.28 -32.07 45.20
CA GLU A 252 -6.00 -31.66 46.42
C GLU A 252 -5.82 -30.16 46.72
N ASP A 253 -6.97 -29.50 46.84
CA ASP A 253 -7.37 -28.32 47.63
C ASP A 253 -6.33 -27.31 48.12
N ILE A 254 -6.46 -26.04 47.67
CA ILE A 254 -6.55 -24.88 48.59
C ILE A 254 -7.37 -23.73 47.97
N SER A 255 -8.50 -23.43 48.61
CA SER A 255 -9.13 -22.13 48.91
C SER A 255 -9.09 -20.95 47.92
N ALA A 256 -10.29 -20.38 47.76
CA ALA A 256 -10.60 -19.04 47.27
C ALA A 256 -9.61 -17.93 47.68
N GLY A 257 -9.38 -16.98 46.77
CA GLY A 257 -8.62 -15.76 47.06
C GLY A 257 -8.50 -14.84 45.85
N SER A 258 -9.51 -14.02 45.60
CA SER A 258 -9.40 -12.79 44.80
C SER A 258 -8.36 -11.87 45.45
N VAL A 259 -7.28 -11.53 44.75
CA VAL A 259 -6.36 -10.47 45.17
C VAL A 259 -6.50 -9.29 44.22
N PHE A 260 -7.45 -8.45 44.61
CA PHE A 260 -7.60 -7.05 44.26
C PHE A 260 -6.43 -6.27 44.86
N VAL A 261 -5.76 -5.44 44.08
CA VAL A 261 -4.67 -4.57 44.55
C VAL A 261 -5.30 -3.31 45.18
N PRO A 262 -5.03 -2.98 46.46
CA PRO A 262 -5.61 -1.83 47.12
C PRO A 262 -4.78 -0.55 46.91
N LEU A 263 -5.42 0.55 46.52
CA LEU A 263 -4.89 1.91 46.66
C LEU A 263 -5.19 2.45 48.08
N PRO A 264 -4.29 3.23 48.71
CA PRO A 264 -4.53 3.84 50.02
C PRO A 264 -5.45 5.08 49.96
N PRO A 265 -6.14 5.43 51.06
CA PRO A 265 -7.15 6.49 51.12
C PRO A 265 -6.61 7.81 51.72
N SER A 266 -7.21 8.94 51.33
CA SER A 266 -7.43 10.16 52.15
C SER A 266 -8.35 11.09 51.33
N THR A 267 -9.66 11.10 51.59
CA THR A 267 -10.38 12.11 52.40
C THR A 267 -10.19 13.55 51.90
N THR A 268 -11.19 13.96 51.11
CA THR A 268 -11.93 15.23 51.17
C THR A 268 -11.52 16.23 52.25
N ASP A 269 -11.25 17.47 51.82
CA ASP A 269 -11.88 18.66 52.38
C ASP A 269 -12.12 19.68 51.25
N GLU A 270 -13.30 20.30 51.34
CA GLU A 270 -13.92 21.28 50.45
C GLU A 270 -13.18 22.62 50.44
N VAL A 271 -13.08 23.32 49.29
CA VAL A 271 -13.32 24.78 49.22
C VAL A 271 -13.82 25.17 47.82
N GLU A 272 -14.75 26.11 47.83
CA GLU A 272 -15.61 26.62 46.78
C GLU A 272 -14.94 27.51 45.69
N LEU A 273 -15.59 27.51 44.52
CA LEU A 273 -15.84 28.57 43.53
C LEU A 273 -15.15 29.95 43.69
N SER A 274 -14.59 30.45 42.59
CA SER A 274 -14.81 31.83 42.12
C SER A 274 -14.43 32.02 40.65
N ASN A 275 -15.33 32.70 39.93
CA ASN A 275 -15.25 33.14 38.54
C ASN A 275 -14.68 34.56 38.44
N ASP A 276 -14.33 34.91 37.19
CA ASP A 276 -14.22 36.25 36.58
C ASP A 276 -13.05 37.16 36.99
N ASP A 277 -12.24 37.52 35.99
CA ASP A 277 -12.10 38.93 35.56
C ASP A 277 -11.30 39.00 34.24
N ILE A 278 -11.99 39.39 33.16
CA ILE A 278 -11.40 39.92 31.91
C ILE A 278 -11.78 41.39 31.88
N GLU A 279 -10.81 42.28 32.11
CA GLU A 279 -10.98 43.70 31.87
C GLU A 279 -10.45 44.10 30.48
N THR A 280 -11.31 44.82 29.77
CA THR A 280 -11.08 45.48 28.49
C THR A 280 -10.88 46.96 28.78
N GLU A 281 -9.81 47.59 28.31
CA GLU A 281 -9.74 49.06 28.22
C GLU A 281 -9.25 49.54 26.86
N LYS A 282 -9.89 50.62 26.44
CA LYS A 282 -9.92 51.24 25.12
C LYS A 282 -8.90 52.38 25.00
N GLU A 283 -8.50 52.60 23.75
CA GLU A 283 -8.12 53.86 23.09
C GLU A 283 -8.06 55.15 23.92
N GLN A 284 -6.92 55.84 23.85
CA GLN A 284 -6.90 57.30 23.67
C GLN A 284 -5.79 57.75 22.73
N THR A 285 -6.21 58.59 21.78
CA THR A 285 -5.49 59.32 20.75
C THR A 285 -4.70 60.49 21.36
N GLN A 286 -3.52 60.82 20.82
CA GLN A 286 -2.98 62.19 20.84
C GLN A 286 -1.95 62.41 19.74
N THR A 287 -2.00 63.63 19.20
CA THR A 287 -1.47 64.16 17.94
C THR A 287 -0.02 64.62 18.02
N ALA A 288 0.78 64.41 16.96
CA ALA A 288 1.88 65.32 16.58
C ALA A 288 2.33 65.12 15.12
N ASP A 289 2.20 66.20 14.36
CA ASP A 289 2.99 66.68 13.21
C ASP A 289 3.27 65.85 11.95
N VAL A 290 3.43 66.60 10.86
CA VAL A 290 3.38 66.22 9.44
C VAL A 290 4.66 65.56 8.94
N GLU A 291 4.54 64.45 8.22
CA GLU A 291 5.47 64.07 7.14
C GLU A 291 4.67 63.42 5.98
N LEU A 292 4.97 63.84 4.75
CA LEU A 292 4.41 63.25 3.53
C LEU A 292 4.69 61.74 3.55
N PRO A 293 3.81 60.88 3.00
CA PRO A 293 4.12 59.46 2.90
C PRO A 293 5.36 59.30 2.04
N GLU A 294 6.49 59.03 2.70
CA GLU A 294 7.56 58.24 2.13
C GLU A 294 6.85 56.99 1.62
N VAL A 295 6.95 56.74 0.32
CA VAL A 295 6.57 55.45 -0.22
C VAL A 295 7.47 54.48 0.51
N GLU A 296 6.96 53.86 1.58
CA GLU A 296 7.49 52.59 2.05
C GLU A 296 7.61 51.78 0.77
N GLU A 297 8.85 51.56 0.33
CA GLU A 297 9.15 50.41 -0.48
C GLU A 297 8.58 49.28 0.34
N VAL A 298 7.40 48.82 -0.08
CA VAL A 298 6.78 47.63 0.49
C VAL A 298 7.87 46.60 0.28
N ASP A 299 8.56 46.23 1.35
CA ASP A 299 9.49 45.11 1.35
C ASP A 299 8.63 43.91 0.91
N GLU A 300 8.61 43.63 -0.39
CA GLU A 300 7.89 42.51 -0.99
C GLU A 300 8.40 41.19 -0.37
N GLU A 301 9.57 41.23 0.27
CA GLU A 301 10.21 40.15 1.04
C GLU A 301 9.49 39.79 2.36
N ALA A 302 8.64 40.64 2.94
CA ALA A 302 8.03 40.35 4.26
C ALA A 302 6.90 39.29 4.23
N GLY A 303 6.52 38.80 3.04
CA GLY A 303 5.51 37.75 2.86
C GLY A 303 5.95 36.55 2.01
N MET A 304 7.18 36.58 1.46
CA MET A 304 7.69 35.49 0.61
C MET A 304 8.25 34.36 1.47
N SER A 305 8.00 33.12 1.05
CA SER A 305 8.58 31.94 1.73
C SER A 305 10.08 31.85 1.47
N ASP A 306 10.85 31.29 2.41
CA ASP A 306 12.31 31.13 2.27
C ASP A 306 12.73 30.47 0.94
N ILE A 307 11.91 29.53 0.42
CA ILE A 307 12.17 28.85 -0.86
C ILE A 307 11.88 29.73 -2.08
N GLU A 308 10.94 30.67 -1.96
CA GLU A 308 10.60 31.61 -3.02
C GLU A 308 11.73 32.64 -3.21
N ILE A 309 12.32 33.11 -2.11
CA ILE A 309 13.51 33.98 -2.13
C ILE A 309 14.68 33.25 -2.81
N GLU A 310 14.97 32.02 -2.37
CA GLU A 310 16.04 31.18 -2.94
C GLU A 310 15.82 30.90 -4.44
N PHE A 311 14.57 30.68 -4.85
CA PHE A 311 14.22 30.47 -6.26
C PHE A 311 14.40 31.74 -7.10
N ARG A 312 13.93 32.89 -6.62
CA ARG A 312 14.09 34.19 -7.29
C ARG A 312 15.56 34.56 -7.43
N GLU A 313 16.38 34.31 -6.41
CA GLU A 313 17.83 34.53 -6.45
C GLU A 313 18.51 33.64 -7.51
N LEU A 314 18.15 32.36 -7.59
CA LEU A 314 18.71 31.45 -8.61
C LEU A 314 18.35 31.93 -10.01
N VAL A 315 17.08 32.27 -10.25
CA VAL A 315 16.60 32.72 -11.56
C VAL A 315 17.27 34.03 -11.96
N ASN A 316 17.29 35.03 -11.08
CA ASN A 316 17.94 36.31 -11.35
C ASN A 316 19.45 36.18 -11.55
N GLY A 317 20.10 35.27 -10.81
CA GLY A 317 21.53 34.98 -10.98
C GLY A 317 21.85 34.36 -12.34
N LEU A 318 21.00 33.46 -12.83
CA LEU A 318 21.15 32.83 -14.14
C LEU A 318 20.83 33.80 -15.29
N LEU A 319 19.80 34.63 -15.16
CA LEU A 319 19.50 35.71 -16.11
C LEU A 319 20.65 36.73 -16.17
N ALA A 320 21.22 37.13 -15.03
CA ALA A 320 22.38 38.01 -14.98
C ALA A 320 23.65 37.38 -15.57
N ALA A 321 23.77 36.06 -15.53
CA ALA A 321 24.83 35.31 -16.20
C ALA A 321 24.60 35.15 -17.72
N GLY A 322 23.47 35.63 -18.25
CA GLY A 322 23.12 35.56 -19.66
C GLY A 322 22.65 34.18 -20.12
N VAL A 323 22.17 33.34 -19.19
CA VAL A 323 21.58 32.03 -19.50
C VAL A 323 20.15 32.23 -20.00
N GLU A 324 19.81 31.65 -21.14
CA GLU A 324 18.45 31.75 -21.68
C GLU A 324 17.45 30.95 -20.83
N PRO A 325 16.19 31.41 -20.66
CA PRO A 325 15.18 30.72 -19.84
C PRO A 325 14.94 29.24 -20.17
N SER A 326 15.18 28.82 -21.42
CA SER A 326 15.10 27.40 -21.81
C SER A 326 16.20 26.55 -21.17
N ASP A 327 17.39 27.12 -21.01
CA ASP A 327 18.59 26.42 -20.57
C ASP A 327 18.70 26.42 -19.03
N MET A 328 17.93 27.29 -18.36
CA MET A 328 17.87 27.38 -16.90
C MET A 328 17.24 26.13 -16.26
N MET A 329 16.39 25.41 -16.99
CA MET A 329 15.76 24.18 -16.50
C MET A 329 16.71 22.98 -16.47
N ASP A 330 17.83 23.06 -17.19
CA ASP A 330 18.87 22.03 -17.21
C ASP A 330 19.90 22.22 -16.08
N ASP A 331 19.80 23.29 -15.27
CA ASP A 331 20.69 23.51 -14.13
C ASP A 331 20.40 22.50 -13.00
N PRO A 332 21.40 21.78 -12.47
CA PRO A 332 21.20 20.82 -11.37
C PRO A 332 20.55 21.41 -10.11
N ARG A 333 20.66 22.73 -9.89
CA ARG A 333 20.04 23.44 -8.76
C ARG A 333 18.57 23.74 -9.00
N TRP A 334 18.15 23.79 -10.27
CA TRP A 334 16.76 24.00 -10.65
C TRP A 334 15.87 22.87 -10.14
N GLU A 335 16.28 21.61 -10.35
CA GLU A 335 15.56 20.42 -9.88
C GLU A 335 15.48 20.34 -8.34
N ASP A 336 16.56 20.68 -7.63
CA ASP A 336 16.58 20.66 -6.15
C ASP A 336 15.62 21.70 -5.55
N ILE A 337 15.64 22.93 -6.06
CA ILE A 337 14.76 23.99 -5.55
C ILE A 337 13.30 23.73 -5.94
N THR A 338 13.03 23.25 -7.15
CA THR A 338 11.66 22.88 -7.56
C THR A 338 11.10 21.72 -6.74
N GLU A 339 11.92 20.73 -6.37
CA GLU A 339 11.50 19.65 -5.48
C GLU A 339 11.19 20.17 -4.07
N ARG A 340 12.03 21.05 -3.53
CA ARG A 340 11.82 21.68 -2.21
C ARG A 340 10.60 22.60 -2.19
N ALA A 341 10.38 23.36 -3.28
CA ALA A 341 9.20 24.20 -3.47
C ALA A 341 7.92 23.38 -3.51
N ALA A 342 7.90 22.32 -4.31
CA ALA A 342 6.76 21.40 -4.38
C ALA A 342 6.47 20.74 -3.02
N ALA A 343 7.50 20.52 -2.19
CA ALA A 343 7.34 19.94 -0.86
C ALA A 343 6.60 20.85 0.14
N ILE A 344 6.65 22.16 -0.05
CA ILE A 344 5.90 23.14 0.75
C ILE A 344 4.62 23.63 0.07
N GLY A 345 4.32 23.12 -1.13
CA GLY A 345 3.16 23.54 -1.93
C GLY A 345 3.35 24.87 -2.65
N PHE A 346 4.60 25.33 -2.84
CA PHE A 346 4.93 26.51 -3.63
C PHE A 346 5.09 26.13 -5.11
N GLU A 347 4.32 26.78 -5.99
CA GLU A 347 4.44 26.58 -7.43
C GLU A 347 5.46 27.56 -8.02
N THR A 348 6.57 27.03 -8.51
CA THR A 348 7.69 27.82 -9.06
C THR A 348 7.43 28.37 -10.46
N TRP A 349 6.51 27.75 -11.22
CA TRP A 349 6.29 28.07 -12.62
C TRP A 349 5.70 29.47 -12.88
N PRO A 350 4.68 29.94 -12.12
CA PRO A 350 4.18 31.32 -12.27
C PRO A 350 5.25 32.37 -11.97
N VAL A 351 6.03 32.16 -10.91
CA VAL A 351 7.12 33.07 -10.50
C VAL A 351 8.25 33.09 -11.53
N PHE A 352 8.58 31.94 -12.11
CA PHE A 352 9.56 31.87 -13.19
C PHE A 352 9.13 32.67 -14.43
N LEU A 353 7.87 32.55 -14.85
CA LEU A 353 7.35 33.29 -16.00
C LEU A 353 7.33 34.80 -15.76
N GLU A 354 7.07 35.23 -14.53
CA GLU A 354 7.15 36.64 -14.13
C GLU A 354 8.58 37.17 -14.25
N LEU A 355 9.57 36.46 -13.69
CA LEU A 355 10.97 36.85 -13.74
C LEU A 355 11.56 36.81 -15.16
N ALA A 356 11.23 35.76 -15.92
CA ALA A 356 11.67 35.61 -17.31
C ALA A 356 11.02 36.61 -18.27
N ALA A 357 9.92 37.26 -17.88
CA ALA A 357 9.30 38.36 -18.62
C ALA A 357 9.86 39.74 -18.23
N MET A 358 10.52 39.86 -17.06
CA MET A 358 11.16 41.08 -16.58
C MET A 358 12.65 41.21 -16.95
N GLY A 359 13.35 40.09 -17.17
CA GLY A 359 14.71 40.03 -17.71
C GLY A 359 14.74 40.08 -19.24
#